data_AF-A0A972Q334-F1
#
_entry.id   AF-A0A972Q334-F1
#
_cell.length_a   1.000
_cell.length_b   1.000
_cell.length_c   1.000
_cell.angle_alpha   90.00
_cell.angle_beta   90.00
_cell.angle_gamma   90.00
#
_symmetry.space_group_name_H-M   'P 1'
#
loop_
_entity.id
_entity.type
_entity.pdbx_description
1 polymer ?
#
loop_
_entity_poly.entity_id
_entity_poly.type
_entity_poly.pdbx_seq_one_letter_code
_entity_poly.pdbx_strand_id
1 'polypeptide(L)'
;MKKGSSAHIGVLLFGLMLLILACNLPGNKAQEESVNSTEAALENEIQLTQKALSVSQVSTTSDTPPPVLPPSASSQPAVTETATNIPILTVTVVHTLTPMQPPAVKSEILDMDSKPYAESKYTTGGDSYKTIFLERPFDSSMNYRADIDLIKAELSVDDQYYYVTIYLAGKEKVSQSLKAFYAVEIDNDYDGRGDYLIWTAPPASGDWSSTGVEVYTDTNNDVGGVRALFSDAPSSGDGFDAKIFPAEGGADPDMAFSRLAPNQSSAIQIAFKPQLMDKSKSFMWGVIADDGLKSPTKFDYNDQFSEADAGSPLQNNANYPLKKLFNVDNTCRMSYGRLYLSTDPGACGVKTPTPPPIPTLKVPELTIPPLSP
;
A
#
# COMPACT_ATOMS: atom_id res chain seq x y z
N MET A 1 -27.89 68.45 32.86
CA MET A 1 -27.93 67.53 31.70
C MET A 1 -26.91 66.43 31.95
N LYS A 2 -27.42 65.21 32.15
CA LYS A 2 -26.72 63.93 32.41
C LYS A 2 -26.95 63.03 31.20
N LYS A 3 -25.93 62.26 30.82
CA LYS A 3 -25.93 60.94 30.13
C LYS A 3 -24.47 60.50 30.17
N GLY A 4 -24.03 59.33 30.64
CA GLY A 4 -24.69 58.10 31.05
C GLY A 4 -23.72 56.97 30.66
N SER A 5 -22.88 56.52 31.59
CA SER A 5 -21.94 55.40 31.42
C SER A 5 -22.42 54.22 32.27
N SER A 6 -23.09 53.26 31.64
CA SER A 6 -23.62 52.04 32.30
C SER A 6 -23.52 50.79 31.42
N ALA A 7 -22.63 50.75 30.43
CA ALA A 7 -22.53 49.62 29.50
C ALA A 7 -21.45 48.58 29.85
N HIS A 8 -20.51 48.86 30.77
CA HIS A 8 -19.35 47.98 30.99
C HIS A 8 -19.40 47.10 32.25
N ILE A 9 -20.40 47.26 33.12
CA ILE A 9 -20.54 46.44 34.34
C ILE A 9 -21.42 45.19 34.11
N GLY A 10 -22.29 45.20 33.09
CA GLY A 10 -23.19 44.07 32.79
C GLY A 10 -22.50 42.85 32.18
N VAL A 11 -21.41 43.03 31.42
CA VAL A 11 -20.72 41.93 30.73
C VAL A 11 -19.85 41.11 31.69
N LEU A 12 -19.31 41.74 32.74
CA LEU A 12 -18.46 41.06 33.72
C LEU A 12 -19.26 40.22 34.73
N LEU A 13 -20.51 40.60 35.04
CA LEU A 13 -21.38 39.82 35.92
C LEU A 13 -22.00 38.59 35.22
N PHE A 14 -22.22 38.64 33.91
CA PHE A 14 -22.79 37.52 33.16
C PHE A 14 -21.77 36.39 32.92
N GLY A 15 -20.47 36.73 32.79
CA GLY A 15 -19.40 35.74 32.66
C GLY A 15 -19.11 34.96 33.96
N LEU A 16 -19.28 35.59 35.13
CA LEU A 16 -19.03 34.93 36.41
C LEU A 16 -20.16 33.98 36.82
N MET A 17 -21.40 34.21 36.34
CA MET A 17 -22.55 33.36 36.68
C MET A 17 -22.57 32.03 35.90
N LEU A 18 -21.94 31.98 34.72
CA LEU A 18 -21.82 30.75 33.91
C LEU A 18 -20.78 29.75 34.46
N LEU A 19 -19.81 30.21 35.26
CA LEU A 19 -18.80 29.35 35.89
C LEU A 19 -19.30 28.58 37.13
N ILE A 20 -20.44 28.97 37.71
CA ILE A 20 -20.97 28.37 38.96
C ILE A 20 -22.02 27.27 38.66
N LEU A 21 -22.48 27.15 37.41
CA LEU A 21 -23.46 26.12 36.99
C LEU A 21 -22.82 24.81 36.48
N ALA A 22 -21.49 24.73 36.37
CA ALA A 22 -20.80 23.54 35.84
C ALA A 22 -20.49 22.45 36.89
N CYS A 23 -20.82 22.65 38.17
CA CYS A 23 -20.42 21.74 39.26
C CYS A 23 -21.51 20.84 39.86
N ASN A 24 -22.68 20.65 39.20
CA ASN A 24 -23.72 19.75 39.72
C ASN A 24 -24.34 18.87 38.63
N LEU A 25 -23.53 18.04 37.95
CA LEU A 25 -24.03 16.94 37.13
C LEU A 25 -24.12 15.66 37.98
N PRO A 26 -25.31 15.02 38.09
CA PRO A 26 -25.46 13.75 38.82
C PRO A 26 -24.70 12.62 38.12
N GLY A 27 -23.86 11.92 38.88
CA GLY A 27 -22.97 10.85 38.43
C GLY A 27 -23.72 9.64 37.86
N ASN A 28 -23.32 9.25 36.66
CA ASN A 28 -23.81 8.08 35.96
C ASN A 28 -23.11 6.82 36.52
N LYS A 29 -23.82 6.03 37.32
CA LYS A 29 -23.37 4.72 37.83
C LYS A 29 -23.59 3.62 36.78
N ALA A 30 -22.82 3.64 35.70
CA ALA A 30 -22.92 2.62 34.64
C ALA A 30 -21.55 2.16 34.12
N GLN A 31 -20.49 2.28 34.93
CA GLN A 31 -19.12 1.94 34.53
C GLN A 31 -18.37 1.16 35.61
N GLU A 32 -19.02 0.14 36.17
CA GLU A 32 -18.36 -0.89 37.00
C GLU A 32 -18.58 -2.33 36.48
N GLU A 33 -19.48 -2.55 35.52
CA GLU A 33 -19.73 -3.91 34.97
C GLU A 33 -18.85 -4.28 33.76
N SER A 34 -18.22 -3.33 33.07
CA SER A 34 -17.42 -3.62 31.86
C SER A 34 -15.93 -3.87 32.11
N VAL A 35 -15.44 -3.64 33.33
CA VAL A 35 -14.02 -3.84 33.67
C VAL A 35 -13.78 -5.27 34.17
N ASN A 36 -14.74 -5.85 34.91
CA ASN A 36 -14.64 -7.23 35.40
C ASN A 36 -14.80 -8.31 34.32
N SER A 37 -15.45 -8.01 33.18
CA SER A 37 -15.53 -8.98 32.07
C SER A 37 -14.25 -9.04 31.23
N THR A 38 -13.43 -7.98 31.27
CA THR A 38 -12.19 -7.88 30.48
C THR A 38 -11.01 -8.56 31.20
N GLU A 39 -10.96 -8.49 32.54
CA GLU A 39 -9.96 -9.23 33.32
C GLU A 39 -10.16 -10.76 33.24
N ALA A 40 -11.40 -11.24 33.28
CA ALA A 40 -11.70 -12.67 33.17
C ALA A 40 -11.39 -13.26 31.79
N ALA A 41 -11.47 -12.44 30.73
CA ALA A 41 -11.10 -12.85 29.37
C ALA A 41 -9.57 -12.93 29.22
N LEU A 42 -8.84 -11.97 29.80
CA LEU A 42 -7.38 -11.92 29.75
C LEU A 42 -6.71 -13.04 30.58
N GLU A 43 -7.27 -13.41 31.74
CA GLU A 43 -6.76 -14.52 32.54
C GLU A 43 -6.89 -15.88 31.83
N ASN A 44 -7.94 -16.08 31.03
CA ASN A 44 -8.14 -17.30 30.24
C ASN A 44 -7.12 -17.43 29.10
N GLU A 45 -6.78 -16.33 28.43
CA GLU A 45 -5.76 -16.36 27.37
C GLU A 45 -4.34 -16.56 27.91
N ILE A 46 -4.03 -16.01 29.08
CA ILE A 46 -2.73 -16.22 29.75
C ILE A 46 -2.59 -17.69 30.18
N GLN A 47 -3.64 -18.33 30.70
CA GLN A 47 -3.58 -19.76 31.05
C GLN A 47 -3.44 -20.68 29.83
N LEU A 48 -4.12 -20.38 28.71
CA LEU A 48 -3.97 -21.13 27.47
C LEU A 48 -2.54 -21.02 26.91
N THR A 49 -1.94 -19.84 27.00
CA THR A 49 -0.57 -19.58 26.53
C THR A 49 0.48 -20.23 27.42
N GLN A 50 0.31 -20.21 28.75
CA GLN A 50 1.23 -20.89 29.69
C GLN A 50 1.15 -22.42 29.57
N LYS A 51 -0.03 -22.98 29.26
CA LYS A 51 -0.20 -24.42 29.00
C LYS A 51 0.47 -24.86 27.70
N ALA A 52 0.54 -24.00 26.69
CA ALA A 52 1.27 -24.25 25.44
C ALA A 52 2.80 -24.19 25.61
N LEU A 53 3.30 -23.29 26.47
CA LEU A 53 4.74 -23.14 26.74
C LEU A 53 5.32 -24.22 27.67
N SER A 54 4.48 -24.86 28.49
CA SER A 54 4.91 -25.90 29.44
C SER A 54 5.23 -27.26 28.81
N VAL A 55 4.96 -27.44 27.51
CA VAL A 55 5.23 -28.70 26.77
C VAL A 55 6.62 -28.71 26.13
N SER A 56 7.30 -27.57 26.07
CA SER A 56 8.59 -27.43 25.39
C SER A 56 9.65 -26.83 26.31
N GLN A 57 10.15 -27.61 27.29
CA GLN A 57 11.53 -27.51 27.77
C GLN A 57 11.85 -28.58 28.83
N VAL A 58 12.69 -29.55 28.47
CA VAL A 58 13.59 -30.22 29.41
C VAL A 58 15.03 -30.05 28.90
N SER A 59 15.68 -29.06 29.53
CA SER A 59 17.05 -29.02 30.04
C SER A 59 18.26 -29.30 29.12
N THR A 60 19.05 -28.25 28.89
CA THR A 60 20.51 -28.31 28.68
C THR A 60 21.24 -27.46 29.73
N THR A 61 22.11 -28.11 30.52
CA THR A 61 23.25 -27.58 31.30
C THR A 61 24.23 -28.75 31.43
N SER A 62 25.54 -28.66 31.59
CA SER A 62 26.62 -27.67 31.49
C SER A 62 27.93 -28.52 31.52
N ASP A 63 29.02 -27.95 31.03
CA ASP A 63 30.40 -28.47 30.90
C ASP A 63 30.91 -29.51 31.92
N THR A 64 31.77 -30.44 31.44
CA THR A 64 33.16 -30.75 31.90
C THR A 64 33.58 -32.17 31.43
N PRO A 65 34.80 -32.39 30.90
CA PRO A 65 35.26 -33.70 30.41
C PRO A 65 35.71 -34.60 31.58
N PRO A 66 35.70 -35.96 31.48
CA PRO A 66 36.93 -36.68 31.07
C PRO A 66 36.63 -38.13 30.51
N PRO A 67 37.48 -39.19 30.62
CA PRO A 67 37.80 -40.07 29.49
C PRO A 67 37.41 -41.57 29.70
N VAL A 68 37.64 -42.36 28.65
CA VAL A 68 37.86 -43.83 28.60
C VAL A 68 36.68 -44.77 28.96
N LEU A 69 36.37 -45.59 27.95
CA LEU A 69 35.47 -46.76 27.89
C LEU A 69 35.63 -47.76 29.05
N PRO A 70 34.53 -48.46 29.40
CA PRO A 70 34.50 -49.91 29.15
C PRO A 70 33.21 -50.38 28.43
N PRO A 71 33.22 -51.58 27.83
CA PRO A 71 32.16 -52.03 26.94
C PRO A 71 31.06 -52.84 27.64
N SER A 72 29.99 -53.02 26.86
CA SER A 72 29.03 -54.13 26.87
C SER A 72 27.66 -53.91 27.54
N ALA A 73 26.71 -53.72 26.62
CA ALA A 73 25.50 -54.52 26.44
C ALA A 73 24.35 -54.32 27.42
N SER A 74 23.40 -53.49 27.00
CA SER A 74 21.97 -53.73 27.22
C SER A 74 21.21 -53.33 25.95
N SER A 75 20.59 -54.32 25.30
CA SER A 75 19.72 -54.15 24.15
C SER A 75 18.37 -53.61 24.61
N GLN A 76 18.16 -52.30 24.46
CA GLN A 76 16.84 -51.70 24.58
C GLN A 76 16.09 -51.81 23.24
N PRO A 77 14.83 -52.26 23.21
CA PRO A 77 14.07 -52.33 21.97
C PRO A 77 13.83 -50.91 21.42
N ALA A 78 14.20 -50.71 20.15
CA ALA A 78 13.93 -49.48 19.42
C ALA A 78 12.41 -49.28 19.32
N VAL A 79 11.90 -48.22 19.93
CA VAL A 79 10.55 -47.73 19.68
C VAL A 79 10.60 -47.02 18.33
N THR A 80 10.15 -47.71 17.29
CA THR A 80 9.91 -47.10 15.98
C THR A 80 8.71 -46.16 16.12
N GLU A 81 8.97 -44.86 16.32
CA GLU A 81 7.96 -43.83 16.09
C GLU A 81 7.59 -43.86 14.61
N THR A 82 6.46 -44.49 14.33
CA THR A 82 5.83 -44.42 13.02
C THR A 82 5.20 -43.03 12.93
N ALA A 83 5.90 -42.11 12.27
CA ALA A 83 5.36 -40.81 11.90
C ALA A 83 4.05 -41.04 11.14
N THR A 84 2.94 -40.83 11.83
CA THR A 84 1.61 -40.95 11.24
C THR A 84 1.44 -39.73 10.34
N ASN A 85 1.57 -39.93 9.03
CA ASN A 85 1.39 -38.91 8.02
C ASN A 85 -0.09 -38.51 8.00
N ILE A 86 -0.48 -37.55 8.85
CA ILE A 86 -1.83 -37.01 8.86
C ILE A 86 -1.98 -36.23 7.54
N PRO A 87 -2.93 -36.59 6.65
CA PRO A 87 -3.17 -35.84 5.44
C PRO A 87 -3.60 -34.42 5.81
N ILE A 88 -2.81 -33.43 5.41
CA ILE A 88 -3.19 -32.02 5.49
C ILE A 88 -4.37 -31.82 4.55
N LEU A 89 -5.54 -31.48 5.10
CA LEU A 89 -6.70 -31.12 4.30
C LEU A 89 -6.41 -29.79 3.59
N THR A 90 -6.20 -29.83 2.28
CA THR A 90 -6.20 -28.63 1.43
C THR A 90 -7.64 -28.18 1.28
N VAL A 91 -8.01 -27.08 1.94
CA VAL A 91 -9.31 -26.44 1.73
C VAL A 91 -9.32 -25.82 0.34
N THR A 92 -10.14 -26.35 -0.57
CA THR A 92 -10.33 -25.76 -1.89
C THR A 92 -11.18 -24.51 -1.76
N VAL A 93 -10.62 -23.34 -2.09
CA VAL A 93 -11.37 -22.08 -2.19
C VAL A 93 -12.31 -22.17 -3.38
N VAL A 94 -13.61 -21.97 -3.16
CA VAL A 94 -14.63 -21.98 -4.21
C VAL A 94 -15.01 -20.53 -4.52
N HIS A 95 -14.71 -20.08 -5.73
CA HIS A 95 -15.09 -18.76 -6.22
C HIS A 95 -16.50 -18.79 -6.79
N THR A 96 -17.34 -17.83 -6.41
CA THR A 96 -18.71 -17.68 -6.94
C THR A 96 -18.79 -16.63 -8.04
N LEU A 97 -17.87 -15.68 -8.01
CA LEU A 97 -17.77 -14.59 -8.96
C LEU A 97 -16.30 -14.37 -9.32
N THR A 98 -15.98 -14.45 -10.60
CA THR A 98 -14.65 -14.13 -11.12
C THR A 98 -14.74 -12.85 -11.96
N PRO A 99 -13.75 -11.93 -11.87
CA PRO A 99 -13.77 -10.72 -12.67
C PRO A 99 -13.80 -11.02 -14.17
N MET A 100 -14.40 -10.11 -14.94
CA MET A 100 -14.46 -10.21 -16.40
C MET A 100 -13.27 -9.47 -17.04
N GLN A 101 -13.33 -9.23 -18.35
CA GLN A 101 -12.41 -8.29 -18.98
C GLN A 101 -12.73 -6.86 -18.53
N PRO A 102 -11.71 -6.05 -18.15
CA PRO A 102 -11.96 -4.66 -17.80
C PRO A 102 -12.70 -3.92 -18.93
N PRO A 103 -13.74 -3.14 -18.61
CA PRO A 103 -14.44 -2.31 -19.60
C PRO A 103 -13.61 -1.06 -19.93
N ALA A 104 -14.24 -0.12 -20.65
CA ALA A 104 -13.59 1.15 -21.03
C ALA A 104 -13.08 1.94 -19.82
N VAL A 105 -11.86 2.47 -19.97
CA VAL A 105 -11.15 3.27 -18.98
C VAL A 105 -11.99 4.48 -18.54
N LYS A 106 -12.00 4.73 -17.23
CA LYS A 106 -12.70 5.85 -16.58
C LYS A 106 -11.76 6.88 -15.97
N SER A 107 -10.57 6.46 -15.57
CA SER A 107 -9.53 7.36 -15.05
C SER A 107 -8.16 6.83 -15.44
N GLU A 108 -7.20 7.73 -15.66
CA GLU A 108 -5.84 7.40 -16.08
C GLU A 108 -4.84 8.30 -15.34
N ILE A 109 -3.83 7.63 -14.75
CA ILE A 109 -2.64 8.24 -14.18
C ILE A 109 -1.49 7.98 -15.16
N LEU A 110 -0.75 9.03 -15.52
CA LEU A 110 0.50 8.89 -16.27
C LEU A 110 1.65 9.09 -15.30
N ASP A 111 2.74 8.39 -15.55
CA ASP A 111 3.93 8.47 -14.73
C ASP A 111 5.17 8.81 -15.55
N MET A 112 6.29 9.05 -14.88
CA MET A 112 7.54 9.39 -15.52
C MET A 112 8.27 8.13 -16.01
N ASP A 113 8.59 8.08 -17.31
CA ASP A 113 9.40 7.00 -17.87
C ASP A 113 10.89 7.22 -17.57
N SER A 114 11.46 6.44 -16.67
CA SER A 114 12.90 6.47 -16.33
C SER A 114 13.79 5.75 -17.34
N LYS A 115 13.22 4.88 -18.19
CA LYS A 115 13.96 4.07 -19.18
C LYS A 115 14.91 4.84 -20.09
N PRO A 116 14.60 6.05 -20.60
CA PRO A 116 15.52 6.81 -21.47
C PRO A 116 16.85 7.15 -20.77
N TYR A 117 16.89 7.14 -19.44
CA TYR A 117 18.05 7.48 -18.62
C TYR A 117 18.66 6.26 -17.91
N ALA A 118 18.13 5.06 -18.13
CA ALA A 118 18.54 3.82 -17.48
C ALA A 118 20.04 3.54 -17.57
N GLU A 119 20.63 3.64 -18.77
CA GLU A 119 22.06 3.39 -19.00
C GLU A 119 22.96 4.45 -18.34
N SER A 120 22.42 5.66 -18.12
CA SER A 120 23.11 6.75 -17.44
C SER A 120 23.01 6.66 -15.92
N LYS A 121 22.27 5.69 -15.38
CA LYS A 121 22.14 5.41 -13.93
C LYS A 121 21.51 6.54 -13.11
N TYR A 122 20.56 7.27 -13.68
CA TYR A 122 19.80 8.30 -12.96
C TYR A 122 18.40 8.46 -13.57
N THR A 123 17.53 9.22 -12.89
CA THR A 123 16.30 9.79 -13.48
C THR A 123 16.36 11.32 -13.52
N THR A 124 15.56 11.95 -14.37
CA THR A 124 15.55 13.43 -14.52
C THR A 124 14.47 14.15 -13.72
N GLY A 125 13.57 13.41 -13.07
CA GLY A 125 12.42 13.94 -12.36
C GLY A 125 11.66 12.83 -11.64
N GLY A 126 10.38 13.06 -11.33
CA GLY A 126 9.50 12.08 -10.68
C GLY A 126 9.78 11.91 -9.18
N ASP A 127 11.05 11.83 -8.78
CA ASP A 127 11.44 11.67 -7.38
C ASP A 127 11.32 13.01 -6.62
N SER A 128 10.27 13.13 -5.83
CA SER A 128 10.07 14.18 -4.84
C SER A 128 9.91 13.53 -3.47
N TYR A 129 11.05 13.11 -2.90
CA TYR A 129 11.10 12.37 -1.63
C TYR A 129 10.27 13.01 -0.50
N LYS A 130 10.30 14.35 -0.40
CA LYS A 130 9.57 15.08 0.64
C LYS A 130 8.06 15.00 0.50
N THR A 131 7.53 14.63 -0.66
CA THR A 131 6.10 14.59 -0.99
C THR A 131 5.69 13.23 -1.55
N ILE A 132 6.28 12.15 -1.03
CA ILE A 132 6.04 10.71 -1.32
C ILE A 132 6.07 10.26 -2.79
N PHE A 133 6.36 11.13 -3.76
CA PHE A 133 6.57 10.70 -5.15
C PHE A 133 7.98 10.11 -5.27
N LEU A 134 8.04 8.80 -5.52
CA LEU A 134 9.26 8.02 -5.56
C LEU A 134 9.43 7.51 -6.98
N GLU A 135 10.45 8.00 -7.69
CA GLU A 135 10.82 7.54 -9.04
C GLU A 135 12.12 6.75 -8.90
N ARG A 136 12.05 5.58 -8.27
CA ARG A 136 13.24 4.78 -7.89
C ARG A 136 13.25 3.38 -8.51
N PRO A 137 13.04 3.22 -9.83
CA PRO A 137 13.14 1.92 -10.51
C PRO A 137 14.60 1.51 -10.74
N PHE A 138 15.43 1.65 -9.70
CA PHE A 138 16.84 1.30 -9.70
C PHE A 138 17.18 0.58 -8.41
N ASP A 139 18.12 -0.37 -8.48
CA ASP A 139 18.71 -0.97 -7.29
C ASP A 139 19.67 0.00 -6.58
N SER A 140 20.21 -0.42 -5.43
CA SER A 140 21.19 0.38 -4.67
C SER A 140 22.53 0.64 -5.40
N SER A 141 22.79 -0.07 -6.51
CA SER A 141 23.93 0.17 -7.41
C SER A 141 23.53 0.96 -8.67
N MET A 142 22.34 1.56 -8.64
CA MET A 142 21.69 2.29 -9.73
C MET A 142 21.51 1.47 -11.01
N ASN A 143 21.35 0.15 -10.90
CA ASN A 143 20.98 -0.68 -12.04
C ASN A 143 19.46 -0.63 -12.21
N TYR A 144 19.03 -0.27 -13.42
CA TYR A 144 17.64 -0.06 -13.75
C TYR A 144 16.78 -1.34 -13.74
N ARG A 145 15.52 -1.20 -13.30
CA ARG A 145 14.50 -2.25 -13.17
C ARG A 145 13.21 -1.87 -13.90
N ALA A 146 13.09 -2.33 -15.14
CA ALA A 146 11.93 -2.07 -16.00
C ALA A 146 10.61 -2.69 -15.50
N ASP A 147 10.68 -3.70 -14.61
CA ASP A 147 9.53 -4.31 -13.95
C ASP A 147 9.04 -3.54 -12.72
N ILE A 148 9.69 -2.42 -12.41
CA ILE A 148 9.34 -1.49 -11.33
C ILE A 148 8.95 -0.13 -11.91
N ASP A 149 9.64 0.32 -12.97
CA ASP A 149 9.36 1.59 -13.68
C ASP A 149 7.91 1.65 -14.19
N LEU A 150 7.10 2.47 -13.52
CA LEU A 150 5.70 2.68 -13.81
C LEU A 150 5.57 3.66 -14.99
N ILE A 151 4.70 3.34 -15.95
CA ILE A 151 4.47 4.20 -17.12
C ILE A 151 3.10 4.87 -17.03
N LYS A 152 2.10 4.09 -16.62
CA LYS A 152 0.74 4.57 -16.37
C LYS A 152 -0.07 3.57 -15.59
N ALA A 153 -1.19 4.04 -15.05
CA ALA A 153 -2.23 3.19 -14.50
C ALA A 153 -3.61 3.62 -15.04
N GLU A 154 -4.47 2.64 -15.29
CA GLU A 154 -5.83 2.86 -15.78
C GLU A 154 -6.84 2.24 -14.82
N LEU A 155 -7.86 3.01 -14.45
CA LEU A 155 -9.01 2.52 -13.69
C LEU A 155 -10.20 2.33 -14.62
N SER A 156 -10.77 1.13 -14.60
CA SER A 156 -12.06 0.78 -15.21
C SER A 156 -13.01 0.24 -14.15
N VAL A 157 -14.31 0.20 -14.47
CA VAL A 157 -15.35 -0.24 -13.52
C VAL A 157 -16.51 -0.90 -14.26
N ASP A 158 -16.98 -2.03 -13.73
CA ASP A 158 -18.28 -2.62 -14.06
C ASP A 158 -19.17 -2.72 -12.81
N ASP A 159 -20.27 -3.46 -12.90
CA ASP A 159 -21.23 -3.60 -11.81
C ASP A 159 -20.69 -4.42 -10.62
N GLN A 160 -19.57 -5.12 -10.76
CA GLN A 160 -19.04 -6.09 -9.80
C GLN A 160 -17.65 -5.72 -9.27
N TYR A 161 -16.79 -5.15 -10.11
CA TYR A 161 -15.40 -4.87 -9.78
C TYR A 161 -14.95 -3.49 -10.26
N TYR A 162 -14.07 -2.89 -9.47
CA TYR A 162 -13.07 -1.96 -9.96
C TYR A 162 -11.91 -2.74 -10.54
N TYR A 163 -11.37 -2.26 -11.66
CA TYR A 163 -10.19 -2.84 -12.30
C TYR A 163 -9.12 -1.76 -12.40
N VAL A 164 -7.92 -2.07 -11.94
CA VAL A 164 -6.73 -1.24 -12.17
C VAL A 164 -5.77 -2.02 -13.06
N THR A 165 -5.40 -1.45 -14.20
CA THR A 165 -4.31 -1.95 -15.03
C THR A 165 -3.06 -1.12 -14.79
N ILE A 166 -1.99 -1.76 -14.34
CA ILE A 166 -0.69 -1.15 -14.07
C ILE A 166 0.23 -1.49 -15.25
N TYR A 167 0.79 -0.48 -15.90
CA TYR A 167 1.67 -0.62 -17.05
C TYR A 167 3.11 -0.28 -16.65
N LEU A 168 4.02 -1.22 -16.89
CA LEU A 168 5.44 -1.08 -16.58
C LEU A 168 6.26 -0.92 -17.85
N ALA A 169 7.43 -0.30 -17.73
CA ALA A 169 8.35 -0.06 -18.84
C ALA A 169 8.87 -1.36 -19.50
N GLY A 170 8.80 -2.49 -18.77
CA GLY A 170 9.17 -3.80 -19.25
C GLY A 170 9.12 -4.88 -18.17
N LYS A 171 10.01 -5.86 -18.31
CA LYS A 171 10.20 -6.95 -17.36
C LYS A 171 11.61 -6.90 -16.79
N GLU A 172 11.85 -7.66 -15.73
CA GLU A 172 13.19 -7.79 -15.16
C GLU A 172 14.12 -8.42 -16.20
N LYS A 173 15.28 -7.79 -16.42
CA LYS A 173 16.18 -8.07 -17.55
C LYS A 173 16.67 -9.51 -17.60
N VAL A 174 16.97 -10.13 -16.46
CA VAL A 174 17.55 -11.47 -16.39
C VAL A 174 16.49 -12.56 -16.53
N SER A 175 15.44 -12.50 -15.71
CA SER A 175 14.38 -13.52 -15.68
C SER A 175 13.37 -13.40 -16.81
N GLN A 176 13.25 -12.22 -17.44
CA GLN A 176 12.18 -11.92 -18.39
C GLN A 176 10.78 -12.16 -17.77
N SER A 177 10.64 -11.90 -16.47
CA SER A 177 9.40 -11.93 -15.69
C SER A 177 9.24 -10.66 -14.85
N LEU A 178 8.03 -10.46 -14.34
CA LEU A 178 7.76 -9.47 -13.29
C LEU A 178 8.18 -10.08 -11.94
N LYS A 179 8.82 -9.31 -11.07
CA LYS A 179 9.29 -9.80 -9.75
C LYS A 179 8.87 -8.94 -8.57
N ALA A 180 8.53 -7.67 -8.80
CA ALA A 180 8.11 -6.76 -7.76
C ALA A 180 6.72 -7.13 -7.21
N PHE A 181 6.38 -6.61 -6.05
CA PHE A 181 4.99 -6.50 -5.65
C PHE A 181 4.36 -5.28 -6.32
N TYR A 182 3.05 -5.33 -6.50
CA TYR A 182 2.29 -4.27 -7.13
C TYR A 182 1.05 -4.01 -6.31
N ALA A 183 0.64 -2.75 -6.20
CA ALA A 183 -0.55 -2.44 -5.44
C ALA A 183 -1.33 -1.24 -5.93
N VAL A 184 -2.59 -1.23 -5.52
CA VAL A 184 -3.49 -0.09 -5.61
C VAL A 184 -3.69 0.43 -4.20
N GLU A 185 -3.37 1.69 -4.00
CA GLU A 185 -3.69 2.43 -2.79
C GLU A 185 -5.01 3.18 -3.00
N ILE A 186 -5.89 3.16 -2.00
CA ILE A 186 -7.18 3.83 -1.99
C ILE A 186 -7.28 4.72 -0.76
N ASP A 187 -7.73 5.95 -0.97
CA ASP A 187 -8.09 6.93 0.05
C ASP A 187 -9.52 7.38 -0.27
N ASN A 188 -10.49 6.91 0.52
CA ASN A 188 -11.92 7.04 0.27
C ASN A 188 -12.58 8.18 1.07
N ASP A 189 -11.85 8.80 2.00
CA ASP A 189 -12.32 9.93 2.80
C ASP A 189 -11.60 11.27 2.47
N TYR A 190 -10.58 11.21 1.61
CA TYR A 190 -9.83 12.32 1.01
C TYR A 190 -8.91 13.09 1.95
N ASP A 191 -8.50 12.50 3.07
CA ASP A 191 -7.62 13.15 4.02
C ASP A 191 -6.13 13.05 3.66
N GLY A 192 -5.80 12.23 2.66
CA GLY A 192 -4.45 11.98 2.17
C GLY A 192 -3.79 10.74 2.75
N ARG A 193 -4.41 10.04 3.70
CA ARG A 193 -3.97 8.74 4.20
C ARG A 193 -4.68 7.63 3.44
N GLY A 194 -3.99 6.52 3.22
CA GLY A 194 -4.59 5.39 2.53
C GLY A 194 -5.48 4.59 3.49
N ASP A 195 -6.73 4.35 3.13
CA ASP A 195 -7.65 3.49 3.89
C ASP A 195 -7.46 2.01 3.55
N TYR A 196 -7.15 1.72 2.28
CA TYR A 196 -7.00 0.35 1.77
C TYR A 196 -5.81 0.22 0.82
N LEU A 197 -5.13 -0.92 0.93
CA LEU A 197 -4.06 -1.33 0.01
C LEU A 197 -4.38 -2.71 -0.56
N ILE A 198 -4.63 -2.77 -1.86
CA ILE A 198 -4.78 -4.04 -2.59
C ILE A 198 -3.41 -4.41 -3.13
N TRP A 199 -2.74 -5.36 -2.47
CA TRP A 199 -1.33 -5.71 -2.65
C TRP A 199 -1.20 -7.09 -3.30
N THR A 200 -0.44 -7.22 -4.38
CA THR A 200 -0.26 -8.51 -5.06
C THR A 200 1.21 -8.82 -5.33
N ALA A 201 1.59 -10.07 -5.10
CA ALA A 201 2.77 -10.66 -5.72
C ALA A 201 2.61 -10.67 -7.26
N PRO A 202 3.70 -10.84 -8.04
CA PRO A 202 3.58 -10.98 -9.49
C PRO A 202 2.59 -12.09 -9.86
N PRO A 203 1.54 -11.81 -10.65
CA PRO A 203 0.61 -12.85 -11.04
C PRO A 203 1.27 -13.90 -11.92
N ALA A 204 0.92 -15.17 -11.71
CA ALA A 204 1.56 -16.29 -12.39
C ALA A 204 1.09 -16.47 -13.86
N SER A 205 -0.11 -16.02 -14.21
CA SER A 205 -0.71 -16.21 -15.53
C SER A 205 -1.64 -15.06 -15.93
N GLY A 206 -2.21 -15.14 -17.14
CA GLY A 206 -3.25 -14.23 -17.62
C GLY A 206 -4.67 -14.59 -17.19
N ASP A 207 -4.82 -15.60 -16.32
CA ASP A 207 -6.11 -15.96 -15.72
C ASP A 207 -6.26 -15.24 -14.38
N TRP A 208 -7.48 -14.80 -14.07
CA TRP A 208 -7.76 -14.18 -12.78
C TRP A 208 -7.52 -15.16 -11.63
N SER A 209 -6.75 -14.74 -10.64
CA SER A 209 -6.49 -15.52 -9.43
C SER A 209 -6.47 -14.62 -8.19
N SER A 210 -6.99 -15.14 -7.07
CA SER A 210 -6.81 -14.55 -5.74
C SER A 210 -5.47 -14.94 -5.11
N THR A 211 -4.72 -15.86 -5.73
CA THR A 211 -3.45 -16.35 -5.20
C THR A 211 -2.41 -15.23 -5.19
N GLY A 212 -1.84 -14.95 -4.02
CA GLY A 212 -0.82 -13.91 -3.85
C GLY A 212 -1.39 -12.49 -3.80
N VAL A 213 -2.72 -12.34 -3.79
CA VAL A 213 -3.40 -11.07 -3.54
C VAL A 213 -3.73 -10.97 -2.06
N GLU A 214 -3.39 -9.84 -1.48
CA GLU A 214 -3.69 -9.46 -0.11
C GLU A 214 -4.40 -8.11 -0.12
N VAL A 215 -5.27 -7.89 0.86
CA VAL A 215 -5.86 -6.57 1.08
C VAL A 215 -5.60 -6.18 2.52
N TYR A 216 -5.06 -4.97 2.69
CA TYR A 216 -4.80 -4.37 3.97
C TYR A 216 -5.66 -3.13 4.17
N THR A 217 -5.91 -2.78 5.43
CA THR A 217 -6.59 -1.55 5.84
C THR A 217 -5.81 -0.89 6.97
N ASP A 218 -5.90 0.43 7.03
CA ASP A 218 -5.45 1.24 8.17
C ASP A 218 -6.60 1.33 9.18
N THR A 219 -6.39 0.84 10.40
CA THR A 219 -7.43 0.80 11.44
C THR A 219 -7.45 2.02 12.34
N ASN A 220 -6.41 2.86 12.28
CA ASN A 220 -6.19 3.96 13.21
C ASN A 220 -6.04 5.33 12.51
N ASN A 221 -6.04 5.34 11.17
CA ASN A 221 -5.87 6.49 10.28
C ASN A 221 -4.52 7.20 10.48
N ASP A 222 -3.43 6.44 10.45
CA ASP A 222 -2.07 6.93 10.67
C ASP A 222 -1.04 6.58 9.58
N VAL A 223 -1.45 6.00 8.43
CA VAL A 223 -0.51 5.70 7.33
C VAL A 223 0.47 6.86 7.09
N GLY A 224 1.76 6.57 7.29
CA GLY A 224 2.87 7.51 7.16
C GLY A 224 3.18 8.36 8.39
N GLY A 225 3.32 9.65 8.15
CA GLY A 225 3.80 10.67 9.08
C GLY A 225 2.70 11.36 9.88
N VAL A 226 3.11 12.36 10.66
CA VAL A 226 2.17 13.34 11.23
C VAL A 226 1.49 14.13 10.11
N ARG A 227 2.24 14.45 9.05
CA ARG A 227 1.76 15.09 7.82
C ARG A 227 1.61 14.02 6.75
N ALA A 228 0.37 13.63 6.45
CA ALA A 228 0.06 12.68 5.38
C ALA A 228 0.80 13.06 4.07
N LEU A 229 1.44 12.07 3.42
CA LEU A 229 2.18 12.22 2.16
C LEU A 229 3.45 13.08 2.22
N PHE A 230 3.79 13.68 3.38
CA PHE A 230 4.99 14.49 3.55
C PHE A 230 5.96 13.84 4.52
N SER A 231 7.21 13.70 4.09
CA SER A 231 8.24 13.09 4.93
C SER A 231 8.43 13.88 6.23
N ASP A 232 8.19 13.20 7.34
CA ASP A 232 8.46 13.54 8.74
C ASP A 232 9.49 12.59 9.36
N ALA A 233 10.27 11.92 8.52
CA ALA A 233 11.09 10.79 8.92
C ALA A 233 12.15 11.12 10.01
N PRO A 234 12.41 10.17 10.93
CA PRO A 234 11.67 8.90 11.09
C PRO A 234 10.30 9.10 11.77
N SER A 235 9.24 8.51 11.23
CA SER A 235 7.89 8.49 11.80
C SER A 235 7.61 7.23 12.64
N SER A 236 6.54 7.29 13.44
CA SER A 236 5.98 6.17 14.20
C SER A 236 4.69 5.58 13.62
N GLY A 237 4.15 6.12 12.52
CA GLY A 237 2.96 5.54 11.88
C GLY A 237 3.21 4.10 11.44
N ASP A 238 2.19 3.25 11.53
CA ASP A 238 2.31 1.81 11.33
C ASP A 238 1.83 1.33 9.95
N GLY A 239 1.49 2.28 9.06
CA GLY A 239 1.11 1.99 7.69
C GLY A 239 -0.21 1.24 7.65
N PHE A 240 -0.36 0.29 6.73
CA PHE A 240 -1.54 -0.57 6.73
C PHE A 240 -1.35 -1.71 7.73
N ASP A 241 -1.96 -1.59 8.91
CA ASP A 241 -1.72 -2.45 10.07
C ASP A 241 -2.52 -3.76 10.07
N ALA A 242 -3.66 -3.82 9.36
CA ALA A 242 -4.56 -4.97 9.38
C ALA A 242 -4.75 -5.61 8.01
N LYS A 243 -4.43 -6.90 7.90
CA LYS A 243 -4.75 -7.71 6.71
C LYS A 243 -6.18 -8.23 6.81
N ILE A 244 -7.01 -7.91 5.81
CA ILE A 244 -8.42 -8.29 5.73
C ILE A 244 -8.73 -9.29 4.60
N PHE A 245 -7.77 -9.53 3.70
CA PHE A 245 -7.87 -10.57 2.67
C PHE A 245 -6.51 -11.24 2.41
N PRO A 246 -6.45 -12.58 2.26
CA PRO A 246 -7.52 -13.52 2.61
C PRO A 246 -7.78 -13.50 4.12
N ALA A 247 -9.04 -13.45 4.57
CA ALA A 247 -9.31 -13.46 6.01
C ALA A 247 -9.27 -14.89 6.56
N GLU A 248 -8.73 -15.02 7.77
CA GLU A 248 -8.86 -16.23 8.56
C GLU A 248 -10.33 -16.40 8.99
N GLY A 249 -10.99 -17.49 8.55
CA GLY A 249 -12.36 -17.82 8.98
C GLY A 249 -13.49 -17.59 7.98
N GLY A 250 -13.21 -17.26 6.71
CA GLY A 250 -14.20 -17.32 5.63
C GLY A 250 -14.69 -15.97 5.10
N ALA A 251 -13.78 -15.02 4.86
CA ALA A 251 -14.09 -13.83 4.05
C ALA A 251 -14.53 -14.20 2.63
N ASP A 252 -15.14 -13.21 1.97
CA ASP A 252 -15.49 -13.25 0.55
C ASP A 252 -14.28 -13.71 -0.27
N PRO A 253 -14.27 -14.95 -0.81
CA PRO A 253 -13.14 -15.45 -1.59
C PRO A 253 -12.96 -14.67 -2.89
N ASP A 254 -13.97 -13.90 -3.28
CA ASP A 254 -14.02 -13.12 -4.50
C ASP A 254 -13.74 -11.63 -4.24
N MET A 255 -13.15 -11.27 -3.10
CA MET A 255 -12.87 -9.86 -2.74
C MET A 255 -11.93 -9.19 -3.74
N ALA A 256 -10.81 -9.83 -4.05
CA ALA A 256 -9.79 -9.29 -4.92
C ALA A 256 -9.06 -10.39 -5.72
N PHE A 257 -8.63 -10.02 -6.92
CA PHE A 257 -7.93 -10.89 -7.87
C PHE A 257 -6.83 -10.10 -8.58
N SER A 258 -5.83 -10.81 -9.08
CA SER A 258 -4.84 -10.27 -10.00
C SER A 258 -4.58 -11.22 -11.15
N ARG A 259 -4.03 -10.68 -12.24
CA ARG A 259 -3.54 -11.43 -13.40
C ARG A 259 -2.53 -10.61 -14.20
N LEU A 260 -1.75 -11.27 -15.05
CA LEU A 260 -1.03 -10.60 -16.13
C LEU A 260 -2.04 -10.08 -17.17
N ALA A 261 -1.85 -8.86 -17.65
CA ALA A 261 -2.72 -8.28 -18.65
C ALA A 261 -2.66 -9.11 -19.96
N PRO A 262 -3.81 -9.53 -20.52
CA PRO A 262 -3.82 -10.24 -21.78
C PRO A 262 -3.13 -9.42 -22.88
N ASN A 263 -2.22 -10.05 -23.63
CA ASN A 263 -1.47 -9.43 -24.74
C ASN A 263 -0.50 -8.30 -24.34
N GLN A 264 -0.28 -8.05 -23.05
CA GLN A 264 0.70 -7.08 -22.57
C GLN A 264 1.54 -7.66 -21.43
N SER A 265 2.72 -8.16 -21.79
CA SER A 265 3.53 -8.95 -20.87
C SER A 265 4.21 -8.16 -19.74
N SER A 266 4.18 -6.82 -19.80
CA SER A 266 4.68 -5.90 -18.77
C SER A 266 3.53 -5.10 -18.14
N ALA A 267 2.32 -5.65 -18.14
CA ALA A 267 1.18 -5.05 -17.47
C ALA A 267 0.47 -6.07 -16.59
N ILE A 268 -0.08 -5.58 -15.49
CA ILE A 268 -0.80 -6.35 -14.48
C ILE A 268 -2.19 -5.76 -14.33
N GLN A 269 -3.17 -6.61 -14.09
CA GLN A 269 -4.51 -6.19 -13.76
C GLN A 269 -4.86 -6.66 -12.37
N ILE A 270 -5.39 -5.75 -11.56
CA ILE A 270 -5.91 -6.00 -10.22
C ILE A 270 -7.40 -5.68 -10.27
N ALA A 271 -8.24 -6.59 -9.78
CA ALA A 271 -9.67 -6.38 -9.65
C ALA A 271 -10.07 -6.49 -8.19
N PHE A 272 -10.92 -5.58 -7.70
CA PHE A 272 -11.42 -5.60 -6.33
C PHE A 272 -12.88 -5.14 -6.25
N LYS A 273 -13.62 -5.71 -5.32
CA LYS A 273 -15.05 -5.45 -5.15
C LYS A 273 -15.30 -4.07 -4.53
N PRO A 274 -16.33 -3.32 -4.99
CA PRO A 274 -16.75 -2.06 -4.35
C PRO A 274 -17.10 -2.20 -2.86
N GLN A 275 -17.53 -3.40 -2.45
CA GLN A 275 -17.85 -3.74 -1.06
C GLN A 275 -16.67 -3.53 -0.12
N LEU A 276 -15.43 -3.56 -0.62
CA LEU A 276 -14.24 -3.23 0.16
C LEU A 276 -14.31 -1.84 0.80
N MET A 277 -14.91 -0.87 0.11
CA MET A 277 -14.96 0.53 0.52
C MET A 277 -16.36 0.93 1.00
N ASP A 278 -17.12 0.01 1.61
CA ASP A 278 -18.54 0.19 1.94
C ASP A 278 -19.40 0.68 0.76
N LYS A 279 -19.02 0.28 -0.46
CA LYS A 279 -19.62 0.72 -1.73
C LYS A 279 -19.52 2.23 -1.96
N SER A 280 -18.53 2.88 -1.36
CA SER A 280 -18.15 4.25 -1.72
C SER A 280 -17.96 4.31 -3.23
N LYS A 281 -18.60 5.29 -3.85
CA LYS A 281 -18.59 5.46 -5.31
C LYS A 281 -17.48 6.40 -5.76
N SER A 282 -16.74 6.96 -4.83
CA SER A 282 -15.69 7.93 -5.09
C SER A 282 -14.54 7.75 -4.11
N PHE A 283 -13.31 7.93 -4.59
CA PHE A 283 -12.08 7.79 -3.81
C PHE A 283 -10.91 8.41 -4.59
N MET A 284 -9.80 8.66 -3.93
CA MET A 284 -8.49 8.84 -4.55
C MET A 284 -7.83 7.48 -4.70
N TRP A 285 -7.03 7.33 -5.75
CA TRP A 285 -6.27 6.12 -5.97
C TRP A 285 -4.92 6.43 -6.60
N GLY A 286 -3.93 5.62 -6.24
CA GLY A 286 -2.59 5.59 -6.83
C GLY A 286 -2.11 4.15 -6.94
N VAL A 287 -0.95 3.93 -7.57
CA VAL A 287 -0.34 2.60 -7.65
C VAL A 287 1.12 2.65 -7.25
N ILE A 288 1.63 1.52 -6.81
CA ILE A 288 3.02 1.32 -6.41
C ILE A 288 3.55 0.01 -6.99
N ALA A 289 4.81 0.01 -7.40
CA ALA A 289 5.61 -1.16 -7.70
C ALA A 289 6.78 -1.22 -6.70
N ASP A 290 6.97 -2.36 -6.03
CA ASP A 290 7.90 -2.48 -4.91
C ASP A 290 8.67 -3.81 -4.92
N ASP A 291 9.97 -3.71 -5.17
CA ASP A 291 10.94 -4.78 -4.95
C ASP A 291 11.98 -4.42 -3.88
N GLY A 292 11.69 -3.38 -3.09
CA GLY A 292 12.51 -2.81 -2.02
C GLY A 292 12.05 -3.25 -0.63
N LEU A 293 11.25 -2.43 0.05
CA LEU A 293 10.83 -2.67 1.44
C LEU A 293 9.78 -3.78 1.56
N LYS A 294 8.86 -3.87 0.59
CA LYS A 294 7.78 -4.88 0.51
C LYS A 294 6.97 -5.01 1.80
N SER A 295 6.57 -3.88 2.36
CA SER A 295 6.02 -3.83 3.70
C SER A 295 4.82 -2.88 3.76
N PRO A 296 3.57 -3.40 3.64
CA PRO A 296 2.35 -2.63 3.89
C PRO A 296 2.35 -1.90 5.23
N THR A 297 2.93 -2.49 6.28
CA THR A 297 3.03 -1.89 7.63
C THR A 297 4.12 -0.81 7.78
N LYS A 298 4.64 -0.29 6.66
CA LYS A 298 5.63 0.79 6.62
C LYS A 298 5.27 1.85 5.61
N PHE A 299 4.06 1.77 5.05
CA PHE A 299 3.62 2.58 3.93
C PHE A 299 3.69 4.08 4.25
N ASP A 300 3.80 4.86 3.17
CA ASP A 300 4.58 6.10 3.08
C ASP A 300 6.05 5.87 3.43
N TYR A 301 6.76 5.19 2.51
CA TYR A 301 8.16 4.78 2.70
C TYR A 301 9.13 5.96 2.90
N ASN A 302 8.73 7.17 2.52
CA ASN A 302 9.51 8.38 2.76
C ASN A 302 9.50 8.83 4.24
N ASP A 303 8.67 8.22 5.09
CA ASP A 303 8.64 8.45 6.54
C ASP A 303 9.55 7.50 7.33
N GLN A 304 10.09 6.47 6.68
CA GLN A 304 10.89 5.44 7.33
C GLN A 304 12.37 5.84 7.47
N PHE A 305 12.85 6.72 6.61
CA PHE A 305 14.27 7.10 6.53
C PHE A 305 14.41 8.61 6.33
N SER A 306 15.51 9.20 6.81
CA SER A 306 15.84 10.56 6.33
C SER A 306 16.18 10.50 4.84
N GLU A 307 16.02 11.61 4.10
CA GLU A 307 16.38 11.67 2.68
C GLU A 307 17.86 11.29 2.44
N ALA A 308 18.75 11.67 3.37
CA ALA A 308 20.17 11.32 3.32
C ALA A 308 20.42 9.81 3.47
N ASP A 309 19.59 9.11 4.24
CA ASP A 309 19.64 7.66 4.44
C ASP A 309 18.92 6.89 3.33
N ALA A 310 17.84 7.44 2.79
CA ALA A 310 17.10 6.89 1.67
C ALA A 310 17.90 6.95 0.37
N GLY A 311 18.67 8.02 0.19
CA GLY A 311 19.36 8.35 -1.06
C GLY A 311 18.41 8.96 -2.10
N SER A 312 18.97 9.33 -3.25
CA SER A 312 18.23 9.95 -4.36
C SER A 312 18.63 9.36 -5.71
N PRO A 313 17.69 9.17 -6.65
CA PRO A 313 17.99 8.75 -8.02
C PRO A 313 18.38 9.93 -8.93
N LEU A 314 18.16 11.17 -8.46
CA LEU A 314 18.49 12.40 -9.19
C LEU A 314 19.98 12.74 -9.03
N GLN A 315 20.72 12.79 -10.15
CA GLN A 315 22.18 13.00 -10.15
C GLN A 315 22.61 14.36 -9.57
N ASN A 316 21.75 15.37 -9.63
CA ASN A 316 22.00 16.71 -9.10
C ASN A 316 21.60 16.89 -7.62
N ASN A 317 21.04 15.86 -6.98
CA ASN A 317 20.72 15.88 -5.55
C ASN A 317 21.97 15.50 -4.72
N ALA A 318 22.22 16.21 -3.62
CA ALA A 318 23.35 15.95 -2.72
C ALA A 318 23.33 14.54 -2.09
N ASN A 319 22.16 13.89 -2.07
CA ASN A 319 21.95 12.55 -1.51
C ASN A 319 22.09 11.43 -2.56
N TYR A 320 22.45 11.71 -3.82
CA TYR A 320 22.73 10.69 -4.82
C TYR A 320 23.93 9.80 -4.42
N PRO A 321 23.91 8.47 -4.68
CA PRO A 321 22.85 7.67 -5.30
C PRO A 321 21.79 7.16 -4.28
N LEU A 322 20.87 6.30 -4.73
CA LEU A 322 19.95 5.57 -3.87
C LEU A 322 20.68 4.72 -2.80
N LYS A 323 20.06 4.57 -1.62
CA LYS A 323 20.64 3.89 -0.45
C LYS A 323 19.66 2.92 0.21
N LYS A 324 18.96 3.30 1.28
CA LYS A 324 18.02 2.42 2.01
C LYS A 324 16.67 2.26 1.32
N LEU A 325 16.28 3.23 0.48
CA LEU A 325 15.02 3.20 -0.26
C LEU A 325 15.31 3.20 -1.76
N PHE A 326 15.21 2.02 -2.37
CA PHE A 326 15.48 1.73 -3.77
C PHE A 326 14.49 0.65 -4.24
N ASN A 327 14.46 0.34 -5.55
CA ASN A 327 13.53 -0.61 -6.14
C ASN A 327 12.06 -0.32 -5.79
N VAL A 328 11.68 0.94 -5.82
CA VAL A 328 10.29 1.35 -5.56
C VAL A 328 9.90 2.45 -6.52
N ASP A 329 8.69 2.40 -7.02
CA ASP A 329 8.12 3.41 -7.89
C ASP A 329 6.65 3.58 -7.54
N ASN A 330 6.16 4.81 -7.44
CA ASN A 330 4.75 5.08 -7.21
C ASN A 330 4.25 6.28 -8.00
N THR A 331 2.99 6.17 -8.42
CA THR A 331 2.33 7.29 -9.07
C THR A 331 1.86 8.32 -8.07
N CYS A 332 1.59 9.52 -8.57
CA CYS A 332 0.62 10.42 -7.93
C CYS A 332 -0.79 9.81 -7.84
N ARG A 333 -1.71 10.49 -7.16
CA ARG A 333 -3.10 10.06 -7.00
C ARG A 333 -4.06 10.79 -7.95
N MET A 334 -5.09 10.09 -8.39
CA MET A 334 -6.23 10.64 -9.13
C MET A 334 -7.54 10.36 -8.40
N SER A 335 -8.54 11.23 -8.58
CA SER A 335 -9.89 10.98 -8.07
C SER A 335 -10.72 10.13 -9.03
N TYR A 336 -11.56 9.26 -8.49
CA TYR A 336 -12.67 8.63 -9.21
C TYR A 336 -14.00 9.00 -8.54
N GLY A 337 -15.08 9.03 -9.34
CA GLY A 337 -16.45 9.25 -8.83
C GLY A 337 -16.78 10.67 -8.36
N ARG A 338 -15.81 11.59 -8.36
CA ARG A 338 -15.98 13.02 -8.06
C ARG A 338 -15.10 13.90 -8.96
N LEU A 339 -15.26 15.22 -8.84
CA LEU A 339 -14.40 16.19 -9.51
C LEU A 339 -12.98 16.12 -8.92
N TYR A 340 -11.99 15.96 -9.80
CA TYR A 340 -10.58 16.04 -9.45
C TYR A 340 -10.16 17.45 -9.10
N LEU A 341 -9.53 17.64 -7.94
CA LEU A 341 -8.96 18.92 -7.54
C LEU A 341 -7.44 18.79 -7.49
N SER A 342 -6.72 19.72 -8.11
CA SER A 342 -5.25 19.77 -8.00
C SER A 342 -4.76 20.09 -6.59
N THR A 343 -5.67 20.38 -5.66
CA THR A 343 -5.42 20.59 -4.23
C THR A 343 -5.71 19.35 -3.40
N ASP A 344 -6.23 18.27 -4.00
CA ASP A 344 -6.39 17.01 -3.29
C ASP A 344 -5.01 16.49 -2.84
N PRO A 345 -4.90 15.86 -1.66
CA PRO A 345 -3.65 15.26 -1.22
C PRO A 345 -3.10 14.27 -2.24
N GLY A 346 -1.82 14.37 -2.57
CA GLY A 346 -1.15 13.47 -3.52
C GLY A 346 -1.57 13.63 -4.97
N ALA A 347 -2.41 14.63 -5.29
CA ALA A 347 -2.88 14.91 -6.64
C ALA A 347 -1.73 15.00 -7.65
N CYS A 348 -1.89 14.31 -8.77
CA CYS A 348 -1.09 14.55 -9.97
C CYS A 348 -1.08 16.06 -10.32
N GLY A 349 0.09 16.63 -10.55
CA GLY A 349 0.22 18.03 -10.99
C GLY A 349 -0.71 18.31 -12.18
N VAL A 350 -1.19 19.56 -12.29
CA VAL A 350 -2.16 19.96 -13.32
C VAL A 350 -1.69 19.46 -14.70
N LYS A 351 -2.42 18.52 -15.31
CA LYS A 351 -2.18 18.12 -16.70
C LYS A 351 -2.25 19.40 -17.53
N THR A 352 -1.13 19.89 -18.05
CA THR A 352 -1.20 20.82 -19.18
C THR A 352 -1.92 20.04 -20.28
N PRO A 353 -3.07 20.50 -20.78
CA PRO A 353 -3.77 19.78 -21.83
C PRO A 353 -2.79 19.57 -22.97
N THR A 354 -2.60 18.31 -23.38
CA THR A 354 -1.82 18.00 -24.57
C THR A 354 -2.37 18.87 -25.69
N PRO A 355 -1.55 19.73 -26.32
CA PRO A 355 -2.03 20.53 -27.44
C PRO A 355 -2.66 19.57 -28.45
N PRO A 356 -3.85 19.88 -29.00
CA PRO A 356 -4.41 19.06 -30.06
C PRO A 356 -3.34 18.85 -31.14
N PRO A 357 -3.26 17.66 -31.76
CA PRO A 357 -2.28 17.42 -32.81
C PRO A 357 -2.38 18.55 -33.82
N ILE A 358 -1.25 19.24 -34.05
CA ILE A 358 -1.19 20.30 -35.05
C ILE A 358 -1.71 19.66 -36.34
N PRO A 359 -2.79 20.20 -36.95
CA PRO A 359 -3.28 19.66 -38.20
C PRO A 359 -2.12 19.66 -39.18
N THR A 360 -1.72 18.48 -39.64
CA THR A 360 -0.74 18.37 -40.72
C THR A 360 -1.37 19.06 -41.92
N LEU A 361 -0.95 20.30 -42.19
CA LEU A 361 -1.31 20.99 -43.42
C LEU A 361 -0.80 20.10 -44.55
N LYS A 362 -1.73 19.46 -45.28
CA LYS A 362 -1.40 18.87 -46.57
C LYS A 362 -0.84 20.01 -47.40
N VAL A 363 0.47 19.97 -47.66
CA VAL A 363 1.10 20.85 -48.64
C VAL A 363 0.32 20.63 -49.94
N PRO A 364 -0.34 21.66 -50.49
CA PRO A 364 -1.00 21.53 -51.77
C PRO A 364 0.05 21.10 -52.78
N GLU A 365 -0.19 19.97 -53.45
CA GLU A 365 0.63 19.56 -54.56
C GLU A 365 0.53 20.66 -55.62
N LEU A 366 1.62 21.43 -55.78
CA LEU A 366 1.75 22.44 -56.82
C LEU A 366 1.75 21.70 -58.16
N THR A 367 0.58 21.55 -58.76
CA THR A 367 0.47 21.14 -60.16
C THR A 367 1.03 22.28 -61.01
N ILE A 368 2.29 22.15 -61.40
CA ILE A 368 2.91 23.03 -62.39
C ILE A 368 2.27 22.67 -63.73
N PRO A 369 1.53 23.58 -64.40
CA PRO A 369 1.00 23.31 -65.72
C PRO A 369 2.16 23.10 -66.70
N PRO A 370 2.07 22.14 -67.64
CA PRO A 370 3.12 21.93 -68.62
C PRO A 370 3.30 23.20 -69.47
N LEU A 371 4.55 23.62 -69.62
CA LEU A 371 4.97 24.63 -70.58
C LEU A 371 4.54 24.19 -71.98
N SER A 372 3.70 24.99 -72.62
CA SER A 372 3.30 24.77 -74.01
C SER A 372 4.48 25.08 -74.95
N PRO A 373 4.63 24.32 -76.05
CA PRO A 373 5.76 24.44 -76.98
C PRO A 373 5.77 25.74 -77.80
#